data_AF-A0A1X7FBF6-F1
#
_entry.id   AF-A0A1X7FBF6-F1
#
_cell.length_a   1.000
_cell.length_b   1.000
_cell.length_c   1.000
_cell.angle_alpha   90.00
_cell.angle_beta   90.00
_cell.angle_gamma   90.00
#
_symmetry.space_group_name_H-M   'P 1'
#
loop_
_entity.id
_entity.type
_entity.pdbx_description
1 polymer ?
#
loop_
_entity_poly.entity_id
_entity_poly.type
_entity_poly.pdbx_seq_one_letter_code
_entity_poly.pdbx_strand_id
1 'polypeptide(L)' 'MASAPSARNADVDPRVAVESLRAALDRAGIVLPSLGADSASPPLRLIELGRVRADVALRLAHALERRETAP' A
#
# COMPACT_ATOMS: atom_id res chain seq x y z
N MET A 1 8.62 -19.79 18.07
CA MET A 1 8.95 -18.86 16.96
C MET A 1 7.84 -18.97 15.93
N ALA A 2 6.89 -18.01 15.91
CA ALA A 2 5.81 -18.03 14.94
C ALA A 2 6.39 -17.70 13.56
N SER A 3 6.20 -18.62 12.60
CA SER A 3 6.56 -18.41 11.20
C SER A 3 5.94 -17.10 10.72
N ALA A 4 6.79 -16.14 10.35
CA ALA A 4 6.36 -14.94 9.65
C ALA A 4 5.58 -15.38 8.39
N PRO A 5 4.40 -14.80 8.10
CA PRO A 5 3.63 -15.16 6.92
C PRO A 5 4.52 -15.01 5.69
N SER A 6 4.72 -16.13 4.99
CA SER A 6 5.70 -16.27 3.92
C SER A 6 5.48 -15.22 2.83
N ALA A 7 6.60 -14.62 2.43
CA ALA A 7 6.84 -13.58 1.44
C ALA A 7 6.32 -13.85 0.02
N ARG A 8 5.05 -14.24 -0.14
CA ARG A 8 4.46 -14.51 -1.46
C ARG A 8 4.12 -13.26 -2.28
N ASN A 9 4.44 -12.06 -1.78
CA ASN A 9 4.25 -10.80 -2.52
C ASN A 9 5.36 -9.75 -2.22
N ALA A 10 6.58 -10.18 -1.89
CA ALA A 10 7.62 -9.25 -1.47
C ALA A 10 8.22 -8.37 -2.58
N ASP A 11 7.80 -8.52 -3.83
CA ASP A 11 8.33 -7.79 -5.00
C ASP A 11 7.31 -6.79 -5.58
N VAL A 12 6.50 -6.16 -4.74
CA VAL A 12 5.70 -5.02 -5.18
C VAL A 12 6.59 -3.78 -5.21
N ASP A 13 6.60 -3.07 -6.34
CA ASP A 13 7.26 -1.78 -6.46
C ASP A 13 6.53 -0.75 -5.56
N PRO A 14 7.25 -0.07 -4.63
CA PRO A 14 6.65 0.92 -3.74
C PRO A 14 5.94 2.07 -4.47
N ARG A 15 6.43 2.52 -5.63
CA ARG A 15 5.78 3.57 -6.40
C ARG A 15 4.46 3.08 -6.97
N VAL A 16 4.43 1.87 -7.54
CA VAL A 16 3.19 1.27 -8.04
C VAL A 16 2.15 1.10 -6.92
N ALA A 17 2.60 0.67 -5.74
CA ALA A 17 1.75 0.57 -4.56
C ALA A 17 1.20 1.94 -4.12
N VAL A 18 2.02 3.00 -4.13
CA VAL A 18 1.60 4.37 -3.80
C VAL A 18 0.54 4.87 -4.78
N GLU A 19 0.75 4.73 -6.09
CA GLU A 19 -0.21 5.18 -7.09
C GLU A 19 -1.54 4.43 -7.00
N SER A 20 -1.48 3.10 -6.79
CA SER A 20 -2.68 2.28 -6.63
C SER A 20 -3.47 2.67 -5.38
N LEU A 21 -2.78 2.88 -4.26
CA LEU A 21 -3.41 3.29 -3.01
C LEU A 21 -3.95 4.72 -3.09
N ARG A 22 -3.22 5.64 -3.72
CA ARG A 22 -3.67 7.02 -3.96
C ARG A 22 -4.97 7.03 -4.74
N ALA A 23 -5.04 6.31 -5.87
CA ALA A 23 -6.24 6.22 -6.68
C ALA A 23 -7.44 5.64 -5.90
N ALA A 24 -7.22 4.62 -5.08
CA ALA A 24 -8.28 4.03 -4.26
C ALA A 24 -8.77 4.97 -3.15
N LEU A 25 -7.86 5.71 -2.52
CA LEU A 25 -8.21 6.72 -1.51
C LEU A 25 -8.96 7.90 -2.13
N ASP A 26 -8.52 8.38 -3.30
CA ASP A 26 -9.17 9.49 -4.02
C ASP A 26 -10.62 9.14 -4.37
N ARG A 27 -10.89 7.92 -4.84
CA ARG A 27 -12.26 7.45 -5.07
C ARG A 27 -13.11 7.38 -3.80
N ALA A 28 -12.48 7.05 -2.67
CA ALA A 28 -13.12 7.10 -1.36
C ALA A 28 -13.24 8.53 -0.78
N GLY A 29 -12.82 9.57 -1.51
CA GLY A 29 -12.85 10.97 -1.07
C GLY A 29 -11.77 11.32 -0.03
N ILE A 30 -10.72 10.51 0.09
CA ILE A 30 -9.62 10.69 1.04
C ILE A 30 -8.37 11.14 0.27
N VAL A 31 -7.81 12.30 0.65
CA VAL A 31 -6.56 12.79 0.08
C VAL A 31 -5.45 12.73 1.13
N LEU A 32 -4.34 12.06 0.81
CA LEU A 32 -3.13 12.01 1.63
C LEU A 32 -1.94 12.64 0.88
N PRO A 33 -1.67 13.95 1.05
CA PRO A 33 -0.62 14.65 0.31
C PRO A 33 0.78 14.11 0.59
N SER A 34 1.01 13.55 1.78
CA SER A 34 2.29 13.01 2.21
C SER A 34 2.56 11.58 1.72
N LEU A 35 1.60 10.93 1.05
CA LEU A 35 1.75 9.55 0.61
C LEU A 35 2.86 9.44 -0.46
N GLY A 36 3.86 8.61 -0.17
CA GLY A 36 5.02 8.41 -1.04
C GLY A 36 5.71 7.08 -0.77
N ALA A 37 6.72 6.75 -1.58
CA ALA A 37 7.59 5.61 -1.31
C ALA A 37 8.64 6.02 -0.27
N ASP A 38 8.95 5.11 0.65
CA ASP A 38 10.00 5.35 1.64
C ASP A 38 11.37 5.38 0.97
N SER A 39 12.06 6.50 1.14
CA SER A 39 13.42 6.69 0.63
C SER A 39 14.51 6.32 1.64
N ALA A 40 14.17 6.22 2.93
CA ALA A 40 15.12 5.96 4.00
C ALA A 40 15.53 4.47 4.05
N SER A 41 14.63 3.55 3.66
CA SER A 41 14.90 2.11 3.66
C SER A 41 14.51 1.42 2.33
N PRO A 42 15.16 1.73 1.19
CA PRO A 42 14.79 1.18 -0.11
C PRO A 42 14.71 -0.37 -0.18
N PRO A 43 15.62 -1.15 0.45
CA PRO A 43 15.53 -2.61 0.43
C PRO A 43 14.27 -3.18 1.09
N LEU A 44 13.63 -2.42 1.99
CA LEU A 44 12.45 -2.86 2.73
C LEU A 44 11.14 -2.59 1.97
N ARG A 45 11.18 -1.83 0.87
CA ARG A 45 10.04 -1.56 0.00
C ARG A 45 8.82 -1.02 0.76
N LEU A 46 9.06 0.06 1.49
CA LEU A 46 8.06 0.68 2.36
C LEU A 46 7.43 1.90 1.68
N ILE A 47 6.31 2.35 2.23
CA ILE A 47 5.62 3.57 1.86
C ILE A 47 5.45 4.47 3.09
N GLU A 48 5.36 5.77 2.86
CA GLU A 48 5.22 6.87 3.83
C GLU A 48 3.80 6.95 4.41
N LEU A 49 3.29 5.80 4.85
CA LEU A 49 2.04 5.63 5.57
C LEU A 49 2.35 4.91 6.89
N GLY A 50 3.27 5.48 7.68
CA GLY A 50 3.79 4.82 8.87
C GLY A 50 4.72 3.64 8.58
N ARG A 51 5.44 3.67 7.44
CA ARG A 51 6.37 2.61 6.99
C ARG A 51 5.67 1.27 6.73
N VAL A 52 4.53 1.33 6.04
CA VAL A 52 3.79 0.15 5.58
C VAL A 52 4.52 -0.47 4.40
N ARG A 53 4.50 -1.81 4.30
CA ARG A 53 5.06 -2.52 3.14
C ARG A 53 4.24 -2.29 1.88
N ALA A 54 4.89 -2.19 0.73
CA ALA A 54 4.25 -1.97 -0.56
C ALA A 54 3.15 -3.00 -0.89
N ASP A 55 3.34 -4.27 -0.54
CA ASP A 55 2.35 -5.32 -0.78
C ASP A 55 1.10 -5.20 0.11
N VAL A 56 1.26 -4.73 1.33
CA VAL A 56 0.15 -4.44 2.24
C VAL A 56 -0.63 -3.22 1.75
N ALA A 57 0.07 -2.18 1.30
CA ALA A 57 -0.54 -0.99 0.70
C ALA A 57 -1.40 -1.34 -0.52
N LEU A 58 -0.90 -2.21 -1.40
CA LEU A 58 -1.66 -2.68 -2.57
C LEU A 58 -2.92 -3.46 -2.16
N ARG A 59 -2.82 -4.33 -1.13
CA ARG A 59 -4.00 -5.04 -0.59
C ARG A 59 -5.02 -4.09 0.03
N LEU A 60 -4.56 -3.00 0.66
CA LEU A 60 -5.44 -1.97 1.20
C LEU A 60 -6.17 -1.24 0.08
N ALA A 61 -5.47 -0.88 -1.00
CA ALA A 61 -6.08 -0.28 -2.19
C ALA A 61 -7.23 -1.14 -2.72
N HIS A 62 -6.99 -2.44 -2.90
CA HIS A 62 -8.05 -3.37 -3.31
C HIS A 62 -9.19 -3.50 -2.31
N ALA A 63 -8.90 -3.46 -1.00
CA ALA A 63 -9.95 -3.51 0.01
C ALA A 63 -10.86 -2.27 -0.04
N LEU A 64 -10.29 -1.08 -0.29
CA LEU A 64 -11.03 0.17 -0.45
C LEU A 64 -11.91 0.14 -1.71
N GLU A 65 -11.36 -0.30 -2.84
CA GLU A 65 -12.10 -0.48 -4.11
C GLU A 65 -13.34 -1.37 -3.93
N ARG A 66 -13.20 -2.51 -3.25
CA ARG A 66 -14.34 -3.41 -3.02
C ARG A 66 -15.44 -2.78 -2.16
N ARG A 67 -15.10 -1.86 -1.25
CA ARG A 67 -16.10 -1.19 -0.40
C ARG A 67 -16.91 -0.17 -1.18
N GLU A 68 -16.32 0.50 -2.16
CA GLU A 68 -17.05 1.42 -3.06
C GLU A 68 -18.07 0.67 -3.92
N THR A 69 -17.75 -0.56 -4.34
CA THR A 69 -18.65 -1.40 -5.14
C THR A 69 -19.69 -2.19 -4.33
N ALA A 70 -19.67 -2.10 -2.99
CA ALA A 70 -20.66 -2.77 -2.14
C ALA A 70 -21.91 -1.87 -1.99
N PRO A 71 -23.12 -2.38 -2.30
CA PRO A 71 -24.37 -1.60 -2.25
C PRO A 71 -24.81 -1.25 -0.83
#